data_AF-A0A4R9A4M1-F1
#
_entry.id   AF-A0A4R9A4M1-F1
#
_cell.length_a   1.000
_cell.length_b   1.000
_cell.length_c   1.000
_cell.angle_alpha   90.00
_cell.angle_beta   90.00
_cell.angle_gamma   90.00
#
_symmetry.space_group_name_H-M   'P 1'
#
loop_
_entity.id
_entity.type
_entity.pdbx_description
1 polymer ?
#
loop_
_entity_poly.entity_id
_entity_poly.type
_entity_poly.pdbx_seq_one_letter_code
_entity_poly.pdbx_strand_id
1 'polypeptide(L)'
;MTTTTATQILHPWIATLRTLLAIVAGSVVAIFGFITALAVFAPQFLEAVAAILPPEWLAWATAAVATLGAVSAAITRVMAIPGVNEWLAKIRLGAQPSK
;
A
#
# COMPACT_ATOMS: atom_id res chain seq x y z
N MET A 1 -30.25 -17.91 4.18
CA MET A 1 -28.88 -17.41 3.98
C MET A 1 -28.68 -16.24 4.91
N THR A 2 -27.92 -16.40 5.98
CA THR A 2 -27.59 -15.30 6.89
C THR A 2 -26.66 -14.35 6.15
N THR A 3 -27.14 -13.14 5.81
CA THR A 3 -26.33 -12.09 5.21
C THR A 3 -25.30 -11.61 6.24
N THR A 4 -24.15 -12.29 6.28
CA THR A 4 -22.97 -11.84 7.02
C THR A 4 -22.43 -10.61 6.32
N THR A 5 -22.80 -9.43 6.81
CA THR A 5 -22.22 -8.15 6.38
C THR A 5 -20.70 -8.25 6.48
N ALA A 6 -19.99 -8.03 5.37
CA ALA A 6 -18.54 -8.12 5.34
C ALA A 6 -17.94 -7.16 6.37
N THR A 7 -17.01 -7.65 7.20
CA THR A 7 -16.37 -6.89 8.29
C THR A 7 -15.74 -5.58 7.82
N GLN A 8 -15.33 -5.51 6.55
CA GLN A 8 -14.78 -4.30 5.91
C GLN A 8 -15.81 -3.18 5.78
N ILE A 9 -17.09 -3.51 5.66
CA ILE A 9 -18.21 -2.55 5.64
C ILE A 9 -18.53 -2.07 7.07
N LEU A 10 -18.40 -2.97 8.06
CA LEU A 10 -18.65 -2.64 9.47
C LEU A 10 -17.56 -1.75 10.08
N HIS A 11 -16.30 -1.90 9.65
CA HIS A 11 -15.15 -1.17 10.20
C HIS A 11 -14.26 -0.55 9.11
N PRO A 12 -14.76 0.46 8.38
CA PRO A 12 -14.06 1.05 7.22
C PRO A 12 -12.70 1.68 7.58
N TRP A 13 -12.57 2.18 8.81
CA TRP A 13 -11.32 2.75 9.34
C TRP A 13 -10.25 1.70 9.59
N ILE A 14 -10.62 0.53 10.10
CA ILE A 14 -9.69 -0.57 10.35
C ILE A 14 -9.18 -1.12 9.02
N ALA A 15 -10.04 -1.20 8.00
CA ALA A 15 -9.64 -1.59 6.65
C ALA A 15 -8.60 -0.63 6.05
N THR A 16 -8.80 0.68 6.20
CA THR A 16 -7.86 1.72 5.73
C THR A 16 -6.50 1.61 6.42
N LEU A 17 -6.51 1.50 7.76
CA LEU A 17 -5.28 1.35 8.56
C LEU A 17 -4.51 0.08 8.18
N ARG A 18 -5.23 -1.04 7.97
CA ARG A 18 -4.60 -2.31 7.56
C ARG A 18 -3.92 -2.19 6.20
N THR A 19 -4.55 -1.53 5.23
CA THR A 19 -3.95 -1.29 3.91
C THR A 19 -2.70 -0.42 4.02
N LEU A 20 -2.77 0.67 4.77
CA LEU A 20 -1.60 1.52 5.02
C LEU A 20 -0.45 0.71 5.64
N LEU A 21 -0.75 -0.08 6.66
CA LEU A 21 0.25 -0.91 7.35
C LEU A 21 0.85 -1.97 6.41
N ALA A 22 0.03 -2.62 5.59
CA ALA A 22 0.48 -3.63 4.63
C ALA A 22 1.42 -3.04 3.57
N ILE A 23 1.13 -1.82 3.08
CA ILE A 23 1.99 -1.11 2.14
C ILE A 23 3.31 -0.76 2.80
N VAL A 24 3.29 -0.10 3.96
CA VAL A 24 4.52 0.31 4.66
C VAL A 24 5.38 -0.90 5.02
N ALA A 25 4.80 -1.93 5.63
CA ALA A 25 5.53 -3.14 5.99
C ALA A 25 6.06 -3.88 4.75
N GLY A 26 5.24 -4.02 3.71
CA GLY A 26 5.62 -4.64 2.45
C GLY A 26 6.77 -3.91 1.75
N SER A 27 6.73 -2.58 1.70
CA SER A 27 7.80 -1.75 1.13
C SER A 27 9.09 -1.89 1.91
N VAL A 28 9.04 -1.86 3.25
CA VAL A 28 10.23 -2.05 4.09
C VAL A 28 10.84 -3.43 3.83
N VAL A 29 10.06 -4.50 3.90
CA VAL A 29 10.56 -5.86 3.68
C VAL A 29 11.13 -6.02 2.28
N ALA A 30 10.47 -5.49 1.25
CA ALA A 30 10.94 -5.55 -0.13
C ALA A 30 12.27 -4.81 -0.33
N ILE A 31 12.40 -3.59 0.21
CA ILE A 31 13.62 -2.79 0.09
C ILE A 31 14.78 -3.47 0.82
N PHE A 32 14.58 -3.88 2.08
CA PHE A 32 15.63 -4.56 2.84
C PHE A 32 16.02 -5.90 2.21
N GLY A 33 15.04 -6.68 1.75
CA GLY A 33 15.30 -7.92 1.03
C GLY A 33 16.10 -7.69 -0.25
N PHE A 34 15.75 -6.67 -1.02
CA PHE A 34 16.48 -6.30 -2.25
C PHE A 34 17.92 -5.86 -1.97
N ILE A 35 18.13 -4.98 -0.99
CA ILE A 35 19.47 -4.52 -0.59
C ILE A 35 20.31 -5.71 -0.10
N THR A 36 19.72 -6.59 0.72
CA THR A 36 20.42 -7.78 1.23
C THR A 36 20.81 -8.73 0.10
N ALA A 37 19.92 -8.96 -0.87
CA ALA A 37 20.22 -9.75 -2.05
C ALA A 37 21.35 -9.13 -2.87
N LEU A 38 21.32 -7.82 -3.12
CA LEU A 38 22.41 -7.12 -3.82
C LEU A 38 23.74 -7.20 -3.06
N ALA A 39 23.72 -7.10 -1.73
CA ALA A 39 24.94 -7.20 -0.92
C ALA A 39 25.60 -8.58 -1.05
N VAL A 40 24.81 -9.64 -1.20
CA VAL A 40 25.31 -11.01 -1.38
C VAL A 40 25.78 -11.28 -2.80
N PHE A 41 25.01 -10.84 -3.81
CA PHE A 41 25.24 -11.23 -5.19
C PHE A 41 26.01 -10.21 -6.03
N ALA A 42 26.04 -8.94 -5.64
CA ALA A 42 26.66 -7.85 -6.39
C ALA A 42 27.13 -6.68 -5.48
N PRO A 43 28.08 -6.91 -4.56
CA PRO A 43 28.52 -5.91 -3.59
C PRO A 43 29.12 -4.65 -4.25
N GLN A 44 29.83 -4.80 -5.37
CA GLN A 44 30.43 -3.68 -6.11
C GLN A 44 29.38 -2.68 -6.65
N PHE A 45 28.14 -3.13 -6.87
CA PHE A 45 27.06 -2.23 -7.29
C PHE A 45 26.63 -1.31 -6.14
N LEU A 46 26.56 -1.83 -4.91
CA LEU A 46 26.20 -1.03 -3.74
C LEU A 46 27.25 0.02 -3.41
N GLU A 47 28.53 -0.29 -3.57
CA GLU A 47 29.62 0.68 -3.37
C GLU A 47 29.55 1.82 -4.40
N ALA A 48 29.34 1.48 -5.67
CA ALA A 48 29.20 2.48 -6.73
C ALA A 48 27.97 3.38 -6.53
N VAL A 49 26.85 2.80 -6.10
CA VAL A 49 25.64 3.57 -5.77
C VAL A 49 25.88 4.45 -4.54
N ALA A 50 26.50 3.92 -3.48
CA ALA A 50 26.78 4.68 -2.26
C ALA A 50 27.73 5.88 -2.50
N ALA A 51 28.65 5.76 -3.46
CA ALA A 51 29.54 6.86 -3.83
C ALA A 51 28.81 8.04 -4.52
N ILE A 52 27.66 7.79 -5.14
CA ILE A 52 26.94 8.77 -5.95
C ILE A 52 25.66 9.25 -5.25
N LEU A 53 25.17 8.52 -4.26
CA LEU A 53 23.86 8.78 -3.66
C LEU A 53 23.99 9.63 -2.38
N PRO A 54 23.67 10.94 -2.44
CA PRO A 54 23.67 11.77 -1.24
C PRO A 54 22.64 11.29 -0.20
N PRO A 55 22.88 11.54 1.10
CA PRO A 55 21.97 11.16 2.18
C PRO A 55 20.56 11.72 2.01
N GLU A 56 20.43 12.86 1.35
CA GLU A 56 19.17 13.54 1.02
C GLU A 56 18.22 12.64 0.21
N TRP A 57 18.76 11.72 -0.59
CA TRP A 57 17.95 10.79 -1.37
C TRP A 57 17.14 9.83 -0.51
N LEU A 58 17.66 9.45 0.67
CA LEU A 58 16.92 8.61 1.62
C LEU A 58 15.71 9.33 2.19
N ALA A 59 15.83 10.64 2.46
CA ALA A 59 14.72 11.46 2.93
C ALA A 59 13.64 11.55 1.85
N TRP A 60 14.03 11.76 0.59
CA TRP A 60 13.09 11.78 -0.54
C TRP A 60 12.42 10.43 -0.76
N ALA A 61 13.16 9.32 -0.74
CA ALA A 61 12.63 7.98 -0.91
C ALA A 61 11.62 7.61 0.20
N THR A 62 11.95 7.97 1.45
CA THR A 62 11.06 7.76 2.59
C THR A 62 9.77 8.59 2.45
N ALA A 63 9.90 9.85 2.03
CA ALA A 63 8.75 10.71 1.76
C ALA A 63 7.88 10.17 0.61
N ALA A 64 8.49 9.60 -0.44
CA ALA A 64 7.77 8.99 -1.55
C ALA A 64 6.94 7.78 -1.09
N VAL A 65 7.53 6.86 -0.31
CA VAL A 65 6.80 5.70 0.25
C VAL A 65 5.68 6.16 1.17
N ALA A 66 5.93 7.13 2.04
CA ALA A 66 4.91 7.70 2.92
C ALA A 66 3.75 8.33 2.12
N THR A 67 4.07 9.06 1.05
CA THR A 67 3.07 9.69 0.18
C THR A 67 2.24 8.64 -0.56
N LEU A 68 2.88 7.61 -1.12
CA LEU A 68 2.17 6.50 -1.78
C LEU A 68 1.27 5.73 -0.81
N GLY A 69 1.75 5.48 0.41
CA GLY A 69 0.95 4.91 1.49
C GLY A 69 -0.26 5.78 1.82
N ALA A 70 -0.07 7.10 1.96
CA ALA A 70 -1.14 8.05 2.22
C ALA A 70 -2.18 8.12 1.10
N VAL A 71 -1.75 8.16 -0.17
CA VAL A 71 -2.64 8.15 -1.33
C VAL A 71 -3.44 6.85 -1.39
N SER A 72 -2.78 5.71 -1.19
CA SER A 72 -3.44 4.40 -1.21
C SER A 72 -4.45 4.26 -0.07
N ALA A 73 -4.12 4.77 1.12
CA ALA A 73 -5.04 4.84 2.25
C ALA A 73 -6.22 5.78 1.96
N ALA A 74 -5.98 6.94 1.34
CA ALA A 74 -7.03 7.88 0.96
C ALA A 74 -8.01 7.24 -0.03
N ILE A 75 -7.52 6.58 -1.07
CA ILE A 75 -8.36 5.84 -2.05
C ILE A 75 -9.15 4.74 -1.35
N THR A 76 -8.49 3.94 -0.51
CA THR A 76 -9.16 2.88 0.27
C THR A 76 -10.30 3.44 1.11
N ARG A 77 -10.11 4.62 1.71
CA ARG A 77 -11.14 5.29 2.47
C ARG A 77 -12.30 5.76 1.61
N VAL A 78 -12.04 6.28 0.41
CA VAL A 78 -13.09 6.64 -0.55
C VAL A 78 -13.91 5.42 -0.95
N MET A 79 -13.25 4.28 -1.22
CA MET A 79 -13.95 3.02 -1.54
C MET A 79 -14.77 2.46 -0.37
N ALA A 80 -14.45 2.82 0.86
CA ALA A 80 -15.19 2.39 2.04
C ALA A 80 -16.52 3.13 2.25
N ILE A 81 -16.78 4.19 1.48
CA ILE A 81 -18.05 4.94 1.54
C ILE A 81 -19.15 4.12 0.82
N PRO A 82 -20.30 3.83 1.48
CA PRO A 82 -21.38 3.04 0.88
C PRO A 82 -21.87 3.59 -0.47
N GLY A 83 -22.00 4.92 -0.59
CA GLY A 83 -22.42 5.57 -1.83
C GLY A 83 -21.43 5.41 -2.99
N VAL A 84 -20.13 5.25 -2.71
CA VAL A 84 -19.13 4.94 -3.74
C VAL A 84 -19.32 3.51 -4.23
N ASN A 85 -19.59 2.56 -3.33
CA ASN A 85 -19.86 1.18 -3.70
C ASN A 85 -21.16 1.05 -4.54
N GLU A 86 -22.21 1.82 -4.22
CA GLU A 86 -23.44 1.85 -5.03
C GLU A 86 -23.20 2.43 -6.44
N TRP A 87 -22.36 3.45 -6.55
CA TRP A 87 -21.94 3.98 -7.84
C TRP A 87 -21.08 2.97 -8.63
N LEU A 88 -20.13 2.30 -7.96
CA LEU A 88 -19.31 1.23 -8.57
C LEU A 88 -20.14 0.02 -8.99
N ALA A 89 -21.23 -0.28 -8.28
CA ALA A 89 -22.16 -1.34 -8.66
C ALA A 89 -22.84 -1.07 -10.01
N LYS A 90 -23.08 0.21 -10.38
CA LYS A 90 -23.64 0.58 -11.70
C LYS A 90 -22.71 0.20 -12.86
N ILE A 91 -21.40 0.14 -12.61
CA ILE A 91 -20.38 -0.29 -13.59
C ILE A 91 -19.91 -1.74 -13.36
N ARG A 92 -20.67 -2.55 -12.58
CA ARG A 92 -20.40 -3.96 -12.25
C ARG A 92 -19.09 -4.22 -11.46
N LEU A 93 -18.55 -3.19 -10.80
CA LEU A 93 -17.39 -3.27 -9.90
C LEU A 93 -17.80 -3.21 -8.41
N GLY A 94 -19.07 -3.45 -8.11
CA GLY A 94 -19.59 -3.45 -6.74
C GLY A 94 -19.00 -4.59 -5.92
N ALA A 95 -18.65 -4.31 -4.67
CA ALA A 95 -18.08 -5.31 -3.75
C ALA A 95 -19.11 -6.32 -3.23
N GLN A 96 -20.40 -6.12 -3.49
CA GLN A 96 -21.47 -7.05 -3.14
C GLN A 96 -21.83 -7.94 -4.34
N PRO A 97 -22.16 -9.23 -4.13
CA PRO A 97 -22.64 -10.08 -5.20
C PRO A 97 -23.96 -9.51 -5.75
N SER A 98 -24.02 -9.34 -7.07
CA SER A 98 -25.27 -9.06 -7.77
C SER A 98 -26.26 -10.17 -7.42
N LYS A 99 -27.45 -9.79 -6.95
CA LYS A 99 -28.62 -10.68 -7.03
C LYS A 99 -28.82 -11.16 -8.46
#